data_AF-A0A2P6PBV1-F1
#
_entry.id   AF-A0A2P6PBV1-F1
#
_cell.length_a   1.000
_cell.length_b   1.000
_cell.length_c   1.000
_cell.angle_alpha   90.00
_cell.angle_beta   90.00
_cell.angle_gamma   90.00
#
_symmetry.space_group_name_H-M   'P 1'
#
loop_
_entity.id
_entity.type
_entity.pdbx_description
1 polymer ?
#
loop_
_entity_poly.entity_id
_entity_poly.type
_entity_poly.pdbx_seq_one_letter_code
_entity_poly.pdbx_strand_id
1 'polypeptide(L)'
;MLRIVKHLRLANRSLVRCGLPVLSPPLTEGLQHQHLPLLQQSLTIYQRCLFSTTTTASANQGESKSKTSEKANSDEGSKSGESHESSNAGKSVRGGPVSWLSFLLLIATGAGIILYYDKEKRQHIQDIFNASKEVKQGPSAGLAAIGGPFNLINHDGKRVTEKDFLGKWTLIYFGFTHCPDICPDELQKLATAVDKIKENAGIEIVPVFISVDPERDTVEQVREYVKEFHPRLIGLTGNSDEIHSVARAYRVYYMKTTEEDSDYLVDHSIVMYLMSPTMDFVKFFGKNNDVDSLADGITKEIKQYKK
;
A
#
# COMPACT_ATOMS: atom_id res chain seq x y z
N MET A 1 -57.37 0.34 47.78
CA MET A 1 -58.84 0.26 47.70
C MET A 1 -59.37 1.52 47.01
N LEU A 2 -59.96 1.32 45.83
CA LEU A 2 -61.09 2.04 45.22
C LEU A 2 -61.44 3.50 45.62
N ARG A 3 -61.48 4.38 44.61
CA ARG A 3 -62.60 5.26 44.14
C ARG A 3 -62.13 6.68 43.77
N ILE A 4 -62.08 6.98 42.47
CA ILE A 4 -63.09 7.73 41.70
C ILE A 4 -63.18 9.20 42.15
N VAL A 5 -62.54 10.09 41.38
CA VAL A 5 -62.91 11.51 41.28
C VAL A 5 -62.93 11.87 39.80
N LYS A 6 -64.12 12.18 39.28
CA LYS A 6 -64.41 12.61 37.91
C LYS A 6 -65.13 13.96 38.02
N HIS A 7 -64.79 14.88 37.11
CA HIS A 7 -65.36 16.23 36.88
C HIS A 7 -64.77 17.41 37.67
N LEU A 8 -64.05 18.31 36.96
CA LEU A 8 -64.53 19.66 36.65
C LEU A 8 -63.68 20.35 35.55
N ARG A 9 -64.38 20.87 34.51
CA ARG A 9 -64.22 22.11 33.69
C ARG A 9 -62.79 22.56 33.30
N LEU A 10 -62.48 22.91 32.04
CA LEU A 10 -63.00 24.04 31.23
C LEU A 10 -62.61 23.79 29.75
N ALA A 11 -63.53 23.84 28.77
CA ALA A 11 -63.74 24.97 27.83
C ALA A 11 -62.41 25.55 27.29
N ASN A 12 -62.08 25.53 25.98
CA ASN A 12 -62.74 26.30 24.92
C ASN A 12 -61.94 26.13 23.60
N ARG A 13 -62.68 26.01 22.48
CA ARG A 13 -62.38 26.38 21.08
C ARG A 13 -61.12 25.85 20.35
N SER A 14 -61.39 24.83 19.55
CA SER A 14 -60.78 24.59 18.24
C SER A 14 -61.47 25.45 17.16
N LEU A 15 -60.69 26.00 16.21
CA LEU A 15 -60.91 25.90 14.74
C LEU A 15 -60.02 26.91 13.96
N VAL A 16 -59.16 26.33 13.12
CA VAL A 16 -58.92 26.64 11.69
C VAL A 16 -58.44 28.04 11.29
N ARG A 17 -57.27 28.07 10.63
CA ARG A 17 -57.03 28.97 9.49
C ARG A 17 -56.06 28.36 8.48
N CYS A 18 -56.58 28.14 7.26
CA CYS A 18 -55.82 27.86 6.04
C CYS A 18 -55.06 29.11 5.58
N GLY A 19 -53.90 28.91 4.94
CA GLY A 19 -53.15 29.94 4.22
C GLY A 19 -52.47 29.35 2.98
N LEU A 20 -52.82 29.88 1.81
CA LEU A 20 -52.14 29.72 0.52
C LEU A 20 -52.02 31.12 -0.13
N PRO A 21 -51.15 31.31 -1.14
CA PRO A 21 -50.26 32.45 -1.26
C PRO A 21 -50.77 33.53 -2.23
N VAL A 22 -50.09 34.67 -2.21
CA VAL A 22 -50.28 35.83 -3.10
C VAL A 22 -48.93 36.14 -3.73
N LEU A 23 -48.86 36.28 -5.06
CA LEU A 23 -48.49 37.53 -5.78
C LEU A 23 -48.25 37.29 -7.29
N SER A 24 -48.77 38.20 -8.12
CA SER A 24 -48.42 38.40 -9.55
C SER A 24 -48.56 39.93 -9.88
N PRO A 25 -48.25 40.43 -11.12
CA PRO A 25 -47.10 41.32 -11.46
C PRO A 25 -47.55 42.73 -12.00
N PRO A 26 -46.72 43.61 -12.66
CA PRO A 26 -46.28 43.45 -14.09
C PRO A 26 -44.96 44.14 -14.58
N LEU A 27 -44.43 43.59 -15.69
CA LEU A 27 -43.76 44.11 -16.93
C LEU A 27 -42.96 45.44 -17.01
N THR A 28 -41.77 45.36 -17.63
CA THR A 28 -41.35 46.16 -18.82
C THR A 28 -40.25 45.44 -19.64
N GLU A 29 -40.32 45.61 -20.97
CA GLU A 29 -39.65 44.90 -22.07
C GLU A 29 -38.16 45.26 -22.34
N GLY A 30 -37.46 44.39 -23.10
CA GLY A 30 -36.44 44.85 -24.07
C GLY A 30 -35.24 43.93 -24.37
N LEU A 31 -35.32 43.21 -25.51
CA LEU A 31 -34.23 42.79 -26.43
C LEU A 31 -33.12 41.83 -25.91
N GLN A 32 -33.07 40.52 -26.22
CA GLN A 32 -32.94 39.76 -27.50
C GLN A 32 -31.49 39.34 -27.82
N HIS A 33 -31.34 38.04 -28.18
CA HIS A 33 -30.15 37.27 -28.64
C HIS A 33 -29.21 36.75 -27.53
N GLN A 34 -28.74 35.48 -27.46
CA GLN A 34 -28.69 34.32 -28.37
C GLN A 34 -28.32 33.04 -27.57
N HIS A 35 -28.93 31.91 -27.92
CA HIS A 35 -28.43 30.52 -27.93
C HIS A 35 -27.68 29.85 -26.72
N LEU A 36 -28.35 28.82 -26.15
CA LEU A 36 -27.79 27.56 -25.61
C LEU A 36 -27.07 26.75 -26.74
N PRO A 37 -26.22 25.69 -26.49
CA PRO A 37 -26.03 24.94 -25.24
C PRO A 37 -24.57 24.51 -24.87
N LEU A 38 -24.28 24.38 -23.57
CA LEU A 38 -23.12 23.61 -23.07
C LEU A 38 -23.59 22.24 -22.59
N LEU A 39 -23.70 21.30 -23.53
CA LEU A 39 -23.87 19.87 -23.26
C LEU A 39 -22.84 19.08 -24.07
N GLN A 40 -21.56 19.46 -23.99
CA GLN A 40 -20.49 18.75 -24.70
C GLN A 40 -19.10 19.00 -24.08
N GLN A 41 -18.88 18.55 -22.84
CA GLN A 41 -17.54 18.48 -22.24
C GLN A 41 -17.28 17.14 -21.50
N SER A 42 -17.83 16.04 -22.02
CA SER A 42 -17.59 14.70 -21.47
C SER A 42 -16.78 13.75 -22.38
N LEU A 43 -16.28 14.18 -23.54
CA LEU A 43 -15.69 13.24 -24.52
C LEU A 43 -14.44 13.74 -25.28
N THR A 44 -13.52 14.46 -24.65
CA THR A 44 -12.24 14.86 -25.27
C THR A 44 -11.00 14.50 -24.44
N ILE A 45 -10.96 13.28 -23.89
CA ILE A 45 -9.70 12.64 -23.43
C ILE A 45 -9.49 11.25 -24.06
N TYR A 46 -10.50 10.66 -24.70
CA TYR A 46 -10.44 9.29 -25.23
C TYR A 46 -9.87 9.14 -26.66
N GLN A 47 -9.16 10.13 -27.19
CA GLN A 47 -8.75 10.12 -28.61
C GLN A 47 -7.30 10.54 -28.87
N ARG A 48 -6.37 10.00 -28.07
CA ARG A 48 -4.92 10.14 -28.33
C ARG A 48 -4.09 8.85 -28.28
N CYS A 49 -4.71 7.68 -28.36
CA CYS A 49 -3.99 6.38 -28.40
C CYS A 49 -4.23 5.52 -29.64
N LEU A 50 -4.76 6.06 -30.73
CA LEU A 50 -4.88 5.31 -31.98
C LEU A 50 -4.38 6.18 -33.13
N PHE A 51 -3.09 6.13 -33.44
CA PHE A 51 -2.51 6.34 -34.78
C PHE A 51 -0.98 6.21 -34.71
N SER A 52 -0.47 5.01 -34.99
CA SER A 52 0.84 4.78 -35.65
C SER A 52 0.98 3.29 -36.02
N THR A 53 0.28 2.91 -37.09
CA THR A 53 0.69 1.89 -38.06
C THR A 53 0.56 2.61 -39.40
N THR A 54 1.49 2.60 -40.35
CA THR A 54 2.23 1.53 -41.04
C THR A 54 3.47 2.20 -41.70
N THR A 55 4.56 1.53 -42.07
CA THR A 55 4.77 0.70 -43.29
C THR A 55 6.29 0.42 -43.32
N THR A 56 6.78 -0.80 -43.49
CA THR A 56 7.31 -1.31 -44.77
C THR A 56 7.33 -2.84 -44.82
N ALA A 57 6.88 -3.40 -45.94
CA ALA A 57 6.90 -4.81 -46.29
C ALA A 57 8.03 -5.15 -47.29
N SER A 58 8.64 -6.34 -47.16
CA SER A 58 8.94 -7.35 -48.21
C SER A 58 9.84 -8.45 -47.62
N ALA A 59 9.36 -9.70 -47.48
CA ALA A 59 9.63 -10.88 -48.34
C ALA A 59 11.12 -11.32 -48.37
N ASN A 60 11.54 -12.57 -48.18
CA ASN A 60 10.97 -13.85 -48.59
C ASN A 60 11.72 -15.04 -47.90
N GLN A 61 11.00 -16.17 -47.75
CA GLN A 61 11.42 -17.60 -47.88
C GLN A 61 12.60 -18.21 -47.09
N GLY A 62 12.37 -19.42 -46.57
CA GLY A 62 13.45 -20.39 -46.28
C GLY A 62 13.11 -21.47 -45.25
N GLU A 63 12.79 -22.65 -45.74
CA GLU A 63 12.32 -23.85 -45.04
C GLU A 63 13.47 -24.73 -44.50
N SER A 64 13.15 -25.63 -43.54
CA SER A 64 13.70 -27.00 -43.36
C SER A 64 14.60 -27.33 -42.15
N LYS A 65 14.01 -28.16 -41.26
CA LYS A 65 14.46 -29.41 -40.60
C LYS A 65 15.94 -29.65 -40.20
N SER A 66 16.06 -29.89 -38.88
CA SER A 66 16.50 -31.11 -38.18
C SER A 66 17.96 -31.64 -38.21
N LYS A 67 18.34 -32.14 -37.02
CA LYS A 67 19.22 -33.28 -36.65
C LYS A 67 20.65 -32.98 -36.14
N THR A 68 20.77 -33.29 -34.85
CA THR A 68 21.80 -34.02 -34.08
C THR A 68 22.97 -34.66 -34.83
N SER A 69 24.18 -34.50 -34.27
CA SER A 69 25.08 -35.57 -33.77
C SER A 69 26.54 -35.43 -34.20
N GLU A 70 27.40 -35.68 -33.21
CA GLU A 70 28.69 -36.37 -33.32
C GLU A 70 29.99 -35.64 -33.70
N LYS A 71 31.04 -36.37 -33.35
CA LYS A 71 32.30 -36.03 -32.68
C LYS A 71 33.41 -36.68 -33.50
N ALA A 72 34.55 -36.03 -33.71
CA ALA A 72 35.77 -36.74 -34.09
C ALA A 72 37.05 -35.95 -33.78
N ASN A 73 37.99 -36.71 -33.18
CA ASN A 73 39.46 -36.57 -33.10
C ASN A 73 40.10 -36.24 -34.47
N SER A 74 41.39 -35.98 -34.68
CA SER A 74 42.68 -35.80 -34.00
C SER A 74 43.63 -35.32 -35.12
N ASP A 75 44.76 -34.69 -34.81
CA ASP A 75 46.08 -35.13 -35.30
C ASP A 75 47.16 -34.05 -35.14
N GLU A 76 48.33 -34.56 -34.74
CA GLU A 76 49.61 -33.89 -34.57
C GLU A 76 50.29 -33.55 -35.91
N GLY A 77 51.25 -32.62 -35.84
CA GLY A 77 52.58 -32.96 -36.37
C GLY A 77 53.19 -32.10 -37.50
N SER A 78 53.87 -31.04 -37.07
CA SER A 78 55.29 -30.72 -37.39
C SER A 78 55.78 -30.21 -38.77
N LYS A 79 56.76 -29.28 -38.62
CA LYS A 79 57.90 -28.89 -39.48
C LYS A 79 57.61 -27.98 -40.68
N SER A 80 58.46 -27.02 -41.07
CA SER A 80 59.77 -26.49 -40.61
C SER A 80 60.18 -25.38 -41.60
N GLY A 81 61.00 -24.40 -41.19
CA GLY A 81 61.70 -23.54 -42.17
C GLY A 81 62.22 -22.22 -41.60
N GLU A 82 63.36 -22.30 -40.92
CA GLU A 82 64.13 -21.21 -40.31
C GLU A 82 64.87 -20.35 -41.36
N SER A 83 64.98 -19.05 -41.09
CA SER A 83 65.87 -18.11 -41.76
C SER A 83 67.28 -18.15 -41.17
N HIS A 84 68.28 -18.02 -42.03
CA HIS A 84 69.72 -18.01 -41.77
C HIS A 84 70.19 -17.13 -40.60
N GLU A 85 70.90 -17.77 -39.66
CA GLU A 85 72.31 -17.56 -39.32
C GLU A 85 72.83 -16.13 -39.05
N SER A 86 73.11 -15.81 -37.78
CA SER A 86 74.47 -15.89 -37.24
C SER A 86 74.55 -15.31 -35.83
N SER A 87 75.46 -15.91 -35.07
CA SER A 87 75.71 -15.91 -33.63
C SER A 87 76.06 -14.55 -32.99
N ASN A 88 75.55 -14.31 -31.78
CA ASN A 88 76.43 -14.10 -30.61
C ASN A 88 75.69 -14.36 -29.28
N ALA A 89 76.40 -14.93 -28.32
CA ALA A 89 75.89 -15.53 -27.11
C ALA A 89 75.31 -14.53 -26.09
N GLY A 90 74.18 -14.88 -25.47
CA GLY A 90 73.69 -14.16 -24.29
C GLY A 90 72.28 -14.51 -23.82
N LYS A 91 72.19 -15.52 -22.93
CA LYS A 91 71.13 -15.78 -21.93
C LYS A 91 69.78 -16.30 -22.45
N SER A 92 69.39 -17.48 -21.95
CA SER A 92 68.10 -18.11 -22.18
C SER A 92 66.98 -17.32 -21.50
N VAL A 93 66.01 -16.86 -22.29
CA VAL A 93 64.67 -16.58 -21.77
C VAL A 93 63.72 -17.57 -22.45
N ARG A 94 63.47 -18.66 -21.74
CA ARG A 94 62.41 -19.61 -22.03
C ARG A 94 61.16 -19.05 -21.35
N GLY A 95 60.23 -18.48 -22.11
CA GLY A 95 58.97 -17.97 -21.60
C GLY A 95 57.89 -18.11 -22.67
N GLY A 96 56.78 -18.78 -22.32
CA GLY A 96 55.61 -18.92 -23.18
C GLY A 96 55.00 -17.56 -23.58
N PRO A 97 53.99 -17.56 -24.47
CA PRO A 97 53.53 -16.37 -25.20
C PRO A 97 52.94 -15.22 -24.34
N VAL A 98 52.87 -15.37 -23.03
CA VAL A 98 52.44 -14.33 -22.08
C VAL A 98 53.35 -14.34 -20.86
N SER A 99 54.08 -13.23 -20.68
CA SER A 99 54.88 -12.99 -19.49
C SER A 99 53.97 -12.77 -18.28
N TRP A 100 54.38 -13.24 -17.10
CA TRP A 100 53.67 -12.98 -15.84
C TRP A 100 53.50 -11.46 -15.59
N LEU A 101 54.41 -10.67 -16.15
CA LEU A 101 54.36 -9.21 -16.16
C LEU A 101 53.12 -8.67 -16.89
N SER A 102 52.69 -9.31 -17.99
CA SER A 102 51.49 -8.94 -18.74
C SER A 102 50.21 -9.20 -17.95
N PHE A 103 50.18 -10.29 -17.17
CA PHE A 103 49.06 -10.57 -16.26
C PHE A 103 48.96 -9.53 -15.13
N LEU A 104 50.09 -9.15 -14.54
CA LEU A 104 50.11 -8.10 -13.52
C LEU A 104 49.63 -6.75 -14.08
N LEU A 105 49.99 -6.42 -15.32
CA LEU A 105 49.57 -5.19 -15.97
C LEU A 105 48.06 -5.19 -16.28
N LEU A 106 47.51 -6.34 -16.70
CA LEU A 106 46.06 -6.48 -16.94
C LEU A 106 45.24 -6.43 -15.64
N ILE A 107 45.74 -7.03 -14.56
CA ILE A 107 45.10 -6.96 -13.24
C ILE A 107 45.15 -5.53 -12.70
N ALA A 108 46.29 -4.84 -12.83
CA ALA A 108 46.43 -3.46 -12.37
C ALA A 108 45.52 -2.49 -13.16
N THR A 109 45.43 -2.64 -14.48
CA THR A 109 44.53 -1.83 -15.31
C THR A 109 43.06 -2.16 -15.05
N GLY A 110 42.71 -3.44 -14.91
CA GLY A 110 41.36 -3.88 -14.53
C GLY A 110 40.94 -3.36 -13.15
N ALA A 111 41.81 -3.46 -12.14
CA ALA A 111 41.54 -2.93 -10.80
C ALA A 111 41.40 -1.40 -10.82
N GLY A 112 42.22 -0.69 -11.60
CA GLY A 112 42.10 0.76 -11.77
C GLY A 112 40.75 1.18 -12.38
N ILE A 113 40.30 0.46 -13.41
CA ILE A 113 39.00 0.70 -14.05
C ILE A 113 37.85 0.38 -13.07
N ILE A 114 37.92 -0.74 -12.35
CA ILE A 114 36.91 -1.10 -11.33
C ILE A 114 36.84 -0.03 -10.25
N LEU A 115 37.98 0.42 -9.72
CA LEU A 115 38.02 1.47 -8.69
C LEU A 115 37.52 2.83 -9.22
N TYR A 116 37.79 3.15 -10.48
CA TYR A 116 37.29 4.36 -11.13
C TYR A 116 35.76 4.34 -11.25
N TYR A 117 35.20 3.28 -11.84
CA TYR A 117 33.74 3.12 -11.96
C TYR A 117 33.06 3.01 -10.60
N ASP A 118 33.69 2.37 -9.63
CA ASP A 118 33.12 2.21 -8.29
C ASP A 118 33.15 3.52 -7.49
N LYS A 119 34.14 4.41 -7.74
CA LYS A 119 34.17 5.76 -7.17
C LYS A 119 33.06 6.65 -7.73
N GLU A 120 32.82 6.60 -9.04
CA GLU A 120 31.76 7.38 -9.71
C GLU A 120 30.35 6.84 -9.40
N LYS A 121 30.18 5.51 -9.39
CA LYS A 121 28.91 4.87 -9.06
C LYS A 121 28.49 5.09 -7.61
N ARG A 122 29.43 5.15 -6.66
CA ARG A 122 29.12 5.44 -5.24
C ARG A 122 28.54 6.84 -5.05
N GLN A 123 28.98 7.84 -5.81
CA GLN A 123 28.44 9.19 -5.74
C GLN A 123 27.00 9.22 -6.23
N HIS A 124 26.72 8.63 -7.40
CA HIS A 124 25.34 8.49 -7.90
C HIS A 124 24.43 7.69 -6.96
N ILE A 125 24.94 6.63 -6.32
CA ILE A 125 24.16 5.86 -5.33
C ILE A 125 23.85 6.73 -4.10
N GLN A 126 24.81 7.53 -3.62
CA GLN A 126 24.57 8.46 -2.50
C GLN A 126 23.62 9.59 -2.89
N ASP A 127 23.71 10.12 -4.09
CA ASP A 127 22.81 11.17 -4.58
C ASP A 127 21.40 10.63 -4.79
N ILE A 128 21.24 9.42 -5.32
CA ILE A 128 19.93 8.74 -5.41
C ILE A 128 19.38 8.44 -4.01
N PHE A 129 20.23 8.04 -3.06
CA PHE A 129 19.82 7.82 -1.67
C PHE A 129 19.40 9.12 -0.98
N ASN A 130 20.15 10.20 -1.17
CA ASN A 130 19.85 11.52 -0.61
C ASN A 130 18.59 12.12 -1.27
N ALA A 131 18.48 12.06 -2.59
CA ALA A 131 17.30 12.50 -3.33
C ALA A 131 16.05 11.66 -2.96
N SER A 132 16.18 10.35 -2.79
CA SER A 132 15.04 9.52 -2.33
C SER A 132 14.67 9.78 -0.87
N LYS A 133 15.63 10.15 -0.01
CA LYS A 133 15.38 10.61 1.36
C LYS A 133 14.66 11.96 1.37
N GLU A 134 15.03 12.88 0.49
CA GLU A 134 14.36 14.17 0.32
C GLU A 134 12.97 14.01 -0.30
N VAL A 135 12.77 13.12 -1.27
CA VAL A 135 11.43 12.82 -1.83
C VAL A 135 10.51 12.18 -0.78
N LYS A 136 11.03 11.32 0.10
CA LYS A 136 10.27 10.82 1.26
C LYS A 136 9.92 11.92 2.27
N GLN A 137 10.63 13.05 2.25
CA GLN A 137 10.42 14.20 3.13
C GLN A 137 9.87 15.44 2.41
N GLY A 138 9.51 15.31 1.12
CA GLY A 138 8.87 16.38 0.38
C GLY A 138 7.57 16.76 1.08
N PRO A 139 7.17 18.04 1.05
CA PRO A 139 5.90 18.46 1.63
C PRO A 139 4.82 17.66 0.92
N SER A 140 4.17 16.77 1.68
CA SER A 140 3.03 16.00 1.21
C SER A 140 2.02 16.99 0.64
N ALA A 141 1.98 17.11 -0.68
CA ALA A 141 1.14 18.04 -1.40
C ALA A 141 -0.30 17.60 -1.18
N GLY A 142 -0.93 18.20 -0.16
CA GLY A 142 -2.22 17.80 0.39
C GLY A 142 -2.15 16.44 1.07
N LEU A 143 -1.78 16.41 2.36
CA LEU A 143 -2.08 15.24 3.20
C LEU A 143 -3.58 14.98 3.09
N ALA A 144 -3.98 13.96 2.30
CA ALA A 144 -5.28 13.38 2.48
C ALA A 144 -5.30 12.90 3.93
N ALA A 145 -6.02 13.62 4.79
CA ALA A 145 -6.10 13.28 6.20
C ALA A 145 -6.63 11.84 6.31
N ILE A 146 -5.76 10.92 6.71
CA ILE A 146 -6.11 9.54 7.03
C ILE A 146 -6.58 9.57 8.48
N GLY A 147 -7.78 9.05 8.70
CA GLY A 147 -8.43 9.08 10.00
C GLY A 147 -9.61 10.05 10.02
N GLY A 148 -10.37 9.97 11.10
CA GLY A 148 -11.59 10.74 11.28
C GLY A 148 -12.40 10.20 12.46
N PRO A 149 -13.44 10.94 12.87
CA PRO A 149 -14.30 10.49 13.95
C PRO A 149 -15.04 9.22 13.55
N PHE A 150 -15.17 8.31 14.50
CA PHE A 150 -15.97 7.10 14.32
C PHE A 150 -16.79 6.83 15.58
N ASN A 151 -17.90 6.12 15.41
CA ASN A 151 -18.74 5.66 16.48
C ASN A 151 -19.07 4.20 16.19
N LEU A 152 -18.36 3.30 16.86
CA LEU A 152 -18.42 1.87 16.66
C LEU A 152 -18.80 1.17 17.96
N ILE A 153 -19.10 -0.11 17.88
CA ILE A 153 -19.44 -0.97 19.02
C ILE A 153 -18.24 -1.87 19.27
N ASN A 154 -17.71 -1.85 20.50
CA ASN A 154 -16.65 -2.76 20.90
C ASN A 154 -17.18 -4.19 21.12
N HIS A 155 -16.27 -5.14 21.20
CA HIS A 155 -16.55 -6.55 21.48
C HIS A 155 -17.23 -6.85 22.86
N ASP A 156 -17.29 -5.86 23.76
CA ASP A 156 -18.08 -5.92 25.01
C ASP A 156 -19.51 -5.36 24.86
N GLY A 157 -19.89 -4.92 23.66
CA GLY A 157 -21.19 -4.31 23.37
C GLY A 157 -21.30 -2.83 23.74
N LYS A 158 -20.19 -2.17 24.08
CA LYS A 158 -20.17 -0.73 24.41
C LYS A 158 -19.88 0.11 23.16
N ARG A 159 -20.56 1.23 23.01
CA ARG A 159 -20.19 2.22 21.99
C ARG A 159 -18.90 2.91 22.37
N VAL A 160 -18.00 3.02 21.40
CA VAL A 160 -16.70 3.66 21.52
C VAL A 160 -16.44 4.57 20.33
N THR A 161 -15.64 5.59 20.57
CA THR A 161 -15.25 6.61 19.61
C THR A 161 -13.73 6.73 19.56
N GLU A 162 -13.21 7.53 18.64
CA GLU A 162 -11.78 7.83 18.58
C GLU A 162 -11.24 8.41 19.91
N LYS A 163 -12.10 9.09 20.67
CA LYS A 163 -11.74 9.74 21.94
C LYS A 163 -11.37 8.76 23.03
N ASP A 164 -11.92 7.55 22.99
CA ASP A 164 -11.64 6.50 23.98
C ASP A 164 -10.22 5.92 23.85
N PHE A 165 -9.57 6.17 22.69
CA PHE A 165 -8.21 5.73 22.39
C PHE A 165 -7.16 6.83 22.64
N LEU A 166 -7.57 8.03 23.07
CA LEU A 166 -6.66 9.13 23.37
C LEU A 166 -5.74 8.77 24.55
N GLY A 167 -4.51 9.28 24.49
CA GLY A 167 -3.46 9.03 25.47
C GLY A 167 -2.67 7.74 25.26
N LYS A 168 -3.04 6.90 24.29
CA LYS A 168 -2.35 5.64 23.99
C LYS A 168 -1.98 5.54 22.52
N TRP A 169 -0.85 4.91 22.24
CA TRP A 169 -0.51 4.51 20.88
C TRP A 169 -1.46 3.41 20.43
N THR A 170 -2.07 3.58 19.25
CA THR A 170 -3.08 2.66 18.75
C THR A 170 -2.66 2.12 17.40
N LEU A 171 -2.77 0.81 17.21
CA LEU A 171 -2.48 0.15 15.94
C LEU A 171 -3.77 -0.45 15.39
N ILE A 172 -4.30 0.17 14.34
CA ILE A 172 -5.60 -0.19 13.76
C ILE A 172 -5.40 -1.10 12.55
N TYR A 173 -6.07 -2.24 12.54
CA TYR A 173 -6.12 -3.17 11.42
C TYR A 173 -7.58 -3.39 10.99
N PHE A 174 -7.83 -3.36 9.67
CA PHE A 174 -9.14 -3.62 9.09
C PHE A 174 -9.17 -5.03 8.52
N GLY A 175 -10.20 -5.80 8.85
CA GLY A 175 -10.36 -7.17 8.37
C GLY A 175 -11.76 -7.71 8.66
N PHE A 176 -11.95 -9.02 8.59
CA PHE A 176 -13.22 -9.68 8.88
C PHE A 176 -12.96 -11.07 9.46
N THR A 177 -13.86 -11.59 10.30
CA THR A 177 -13.57 -12.82 11.07
C THR A 177 -13.58 -14.09 10.22
N HIS A 178 -14.23 -14.06 9.06
CA HIS A 178 -14.37 -15.19 8.14
C HIS A 178 -13.26 -15.27 7.08
N CYS A 179 -12.15 -14.55 7.26
CA CYS A 179 -11.04 -14.58 6.33
C CYS A 179 -10.25 -15.90 6.48
N PRO A 180 -10.04 -16.66 5.40
CA PRO A 180 -9.44 -18.01 5.50
C PRO A 180 -7.97 -17.98 5.97
N ASP A 181 -7.17 -17.02 5.47
CA ASP A 181 -5.72 -17.03 5.68
C ASP A 181 -5.14 -15.68 6.12
N ILE A 182 -5.52 -14.58 5.46
CA ILE A 182 -4.80 -13.30 5.57
C ILE A 182 -5.01 -12.61 6.92
N CYS A 183 -6.26 -12.51 7.42
CA CYS A 183 -6.51 -11.82 8.68
C CYS A 183 -5.87 -12.52 9.89
N PRO A 184 -6.00 -13.86 10.03
CA PRO A 184 -5.33 -14.58 11.12
C PRO A 184 -3.81 -14.36 11.14
N ASP A 185 -3.16 -14.43 9.98
CA ASP A 185 -1.71 -14.23 9.86
C ASP A 185 -1.28 -12.82 10.28
N GLU A 186 -2.00 -11.79 9.82
CA GLU A 186 -1.69 -10.40 10.16
C GLU A 186 -1.98 -10.08 11.63
N LEU A 187 -3.05 -10.63 12.22
CA LEU A 187 -3.35 -10.46 13.64
C LEU A 187 -2.32 -11.15 14.55
N GLN A 188 -1.87 -12.35 14.18
CA GLN A 188 -0.82 -13.06 14.90
C GLN A 188 0.51 -12.29 14.86
N LYS A 189 0.87 -11.75 13.68
CA LYS A 189 2.04 -10.89 13.49
C LYS A 189 1.95 -9.64 14.36
N LEU A 190 0.79 -8.99 14.36
CA LEU A 190 0.52 -7.79 15.15
C LEU A 190 0.60 -8.07 16.66
N ALA A 191 0.02 -9.17 17.14
CA ALA A 191 0.10 -9.59 18.54
C ALA A 191 1.56 -9.76 18.98
N THR A 192 2.33 -10.51 18.20
CA THR A 192 3.75 -10.76 18.48
C THR A 192 4.58 -9.47 18.47
N ALA A 193 4.30 -8.56 17.53
CA ALA A 193 4.99 -7.28 17.44
C ALA A 193 4.68 -6.38 18.65
N VAL A 194 3.42 -6.33 19.09
CA VAL A 194 2.99 -5.54 20.25
C VAL A 194 3.67 -6.02 21.54
N ASP A 195 3.85 -7.32 21.72
CA ASP A 195 4.56 -7.87 22.87
C ASP A 195 6.06 -7.59 22.81
N LYS A 196 6.69 -7.77 21.64
CA LYS A 196 8.10 -7.40 21.43
C LYS A 196 8.39 -5.93 21.72
N ILE A 197 7.51 -5.01 21.29
CA ILE A 197 7.68 -3.57 21.56
C ILE A 197 7.59 -3.29 23.06
N LYS A 198 6.68 -3.96 23.77
CA LYS A 198 6.55 -3.83 25.22
C LYS A 198 7.80 -4.34 25.94
N GLU A 199 8.35 -5.47 25.53
CA GLU A 199 9.57 -6.05 26.10
C GLU A 199 10.81 -5.20 25.82
N ASN A 200 10.99 -4.73 24.58
CA ASN A 200 12.21 -4.05 24.15
C ASN A 200 12.25 -2.55 24.52
N ALA A 201 11.08 -1.88 24.48
CA ALA A 201 11.00 -0.44 24.65
C ALA A 201 10.15 0.01 25.85
N GLY A 202 9.42 -0.91 26.50
CA GLY A 202 8.49 -0.57 27.58
C GLY A 202 7.29 0.26 27.12
N ILE A 203 7.03 0.33 25.81
CA ILE A 203 5.96 1.13 25.23
C ILE A 203 4.70 0.28 25.11
N GLU A 204 3.58 0.80 25.61
CA GLU A 204 2.29 0.15 25.50
C GLU A 204 1.54 0.63 24.24
N ILE A 205 1.17 -0.32 23.39
CA ILE A 205 0.36 -0.11 22.19
C ILE A 205 -0.95 -0.87 22.35
N VAL A 206 -2.04 -0.24 21.95
CA VAL A 206 -3.38 -0.83 21.90
C VAL A 206 -3.64 -1.33 20.49
N PRO A 207 -3.66 -2.65 20.27
CA PRO A 207 -4.08 -3.20 18.99
C PRO A 207 -5.60 -3.15 18.85
N VAL A 208 -6.09 -2.69 17.69
CA VAL A 208 -7.51 -2.54 17.38
C VAL A 208 -7.81 -3.24 16.07
N PHE A 209 -8.79 -4.14 16.09
CA PHE A 209 -9.36 -4.80 14.92
C PHE A 209 -10.70 -4.15 14.58
N ILE A 210 -10.87 -3.68 13.35
CA ILE A 210 -12.14 -3.13 12.85
C ILE A 210 -12.68 -4.08 11.79
N SER A 211 -13.88 -4.63 12.04
CA SER A 211 -14.55 -5.47 11.04
C SER A 211 -15.05 -4.64 9.86
N VAL A 212 -14.83 -5.13 8.64
CA VAL A 212 -15.41 -4.60 7.40
C VAL A 212 -16.66 -5.36 6.94
N ASP A 213 -17.10 -6.37 7.69
CA ASP A 213 -18.25 -7.22 7.35
C ASP A 213 -19.31 -7.30 8.47
N PRO A 214 -20.06 -6.21 8.70
CA PRO A 214 -21.00 -6.11 9.81
C PRO A 214 -22.22 -7.04 9.69
N GLU A 215 -22.43 -7.69 8.55
CA GLU A 215 -23.54 -8.63 8.35
C GLU A 215 -23.29 -9.99 9.01
N ARG A 216 -22.02 -10.43 9.09
CA ARG A 216 -21.61 -11.69 9.74
C ARG A 216 -20.91 -11.45 11.07
N ASP A 217 -20.14 -10.37 11.17
CA ASP A 217 -19.27 -10.11 12.30
C ASP A 217 -20.04 -9.40 13.43
N THR A 218 -20.85 -10.18 14.14
CA THR A 218 -21.56 -9.74 15.35
C THR A 218 -20.59 -9.42 16.49
N VAL A 219 -21.06 -8.70 17.52
CA VAL A 219 -20.27 -8.38 18.71
C VAL A 219 -19.73 -9.65 19.37
N GLU A 220 -20.55 -10.69 19.45
CA GLU A 220 -20.20 -12.00 19.97
C GLU A 220 -19.09 -12.66 19.15
N GLN A 221 -19.24 -12.68 17.83
CA GLN A 221 -18.27 -13.29 16.91
C GLN A 221 -16.92 -12.59 16.99
N VAL A 222 -16.93 -11.25 16.93
CA VAL A 222 -15.71 -10.44 17.02
C VAL A 222 -15.03 -10.65 18.38
N ARG A 223 -15.80 -10.79 19.46
CA ARG A 223 -15.27 -11.05 20.81
C ARG A 223 -14.57 -12.39 20.93
N GLU A 224 -15.11 -13.45 20.35
CA GLU A 224 -14.43 -14.75 20.34
C GLU A 224 -13.16 -14.69 19.50
N TYR A 225 -13.27 -14.09 18.30
CA TYR A 225 -12.14 -13.95 17.38
C TYR A 225 -10.95 -13.19 17.99
N VAL A 226 -11.17 -12.00 18.57
CA VAL A 226 -10.04 -11.20 19.10
C VAL A 226 -9.38 -11.82 20.33
N LYS A 227 -10.11 -12.63 21.10
CA LYS A 227 -9.58 -13.33 22.29
C LYS A 227 -8.56 -14.41 21.93
N GLU A 228 -8.66 -14.99 20.74
CA GLU A 228 -7.73 -16.04 20.28
C GLU A 228 -6.33 -15.49 20.01
N PHE A 229 -6.22 -14.23 19.56
CA PHE A 229 -4.94 -13.63 19.19
C PHE A 229 -4.22 -12.97 20.37
N HIS A 230 -4.89 -12.06 21.08
CA HIS A 230 -4.21 -11.30 22.14
C HIS A 230 -5.19 -10.65 23.14
N PRO A 231 -4.95 -10.73 24.46
CA PRO A 231 -5.89 -10.26 25.47
C PRO A 231 -6.11 -8.74 25.51
N ARG A 232 -5.23 -7.95 24.89
CA ARG A 232 -5.42 -6.49 24.74
C ARG A 232 -5.97 -6.07 23.37
N LEU A 233 -6.25 -7.03 22.48
CA LEU A 233 -6.82 -6.75 21.15
C LEU A 233 -8.28 -6.32 21.31
N ILE A 234 -8.57 -5.09 20.88
CA ILE A 234 -9.92 -4.54 20.92
C ILE A 234 -10.57 -4.74 19.55
N GLY A 235 -11.58 -5.61 19.49
CA GLY A 235 -12.45 -5.73 18.32
C GLY A 235 -13.53 -4.66 18.31
N LEU A 236 -13.74 -4.03 17.15
CA LEU A 236 -14.77 -3.05 16.83
C LEU A 236 -15.61 -3.54 15.65
N THR A 237 -16.92 -3.42 15.77
CA THR A 237 -17.93 -3.67 14.73
C THR A 237 -18.98 -2.56 14.78
N GLY A 238 -20.00 -2.61 13.92
CA GLY A 238 -21.04 -1.58 13.89
C GLY A 238 -22.06 -1.84 12.79
N ASN A 239 -22.89 -0.84 12.50
CA ASN A 239 -23.81 -0.90 11.38
C ASN A 239 -23.07 -0.69 10.05
N SER A 240 -23.65 -1.15 8.94
CA SER A 240 -23.08 -0.98 7.59
C SER A 240 -22.69 0.47 7.27
N ASP A 241 -23.51 1.45 7.66
CA ASP A 241 -23.20 2.87 7.47
C ASP A 241 -22.02 3.36 8.32
N GLU A 242 -21.91 2.88 9.56
CA GLU A 242 -20.81 3.21 10.48
C GLU A 242 -19.49 2.63 9.94
N ILE A 243 -19.51 1.36 9.49
CA ILE A 243 -18.36 0.68 8.87
C ILE A 243 -17.95 1.38 7.57
N HIS A 244 -18.89 1.75 6.71
CA HIS A 244 -18.60 2.49 5.48
C HIS A 244 -18.00 3.87 5.77
N SER A 245 -18.50 4.57 6.79
CA SER A 245 -17.98 5.87 7.21
C SER A 245 -16.53 5.76 7.72
N VAL A 246 -16.23 4.79 8.58
CA VAL A 246 -14.86 4.61 9.10
C VAL A 246 -13.92 4.12 7.99
N ALA A 247 -14.33 3.17 7.15
CA ALA A 247 -13.53 2.73 6.02
C ALA A 247 -13.17 3.90 5.08
N ARG A 248 -14.12 4.81 4.82
CA ARG A 248 -13.88 6.03 4.04
C ARG A 248 -12.92 6.99 4.74
N ALA A 249 -13.07 7.20 6.05
CA ALA A 249 -12.18 8.09 6.82
C ALA A 249 -10.73 7.60 6.80
N TYR A 250 -10.53 6.29 6.89
CA TYR A 250 -9.20 5.66 6.85
C TYR A 250 -8.73 5.30 5.44
N ARG A 251 -9.54 5.59 4.40
CA ARG A 251 -9.26 5.28 2.99
C ARG A 251 -9.02 3.79 2.72
N VAL A 252 -9.73 2.94 3.47
CA VAL A 252 -9.71 1.49 3.32
C VAL A 252 -10.70 1.11 2.23
N TYR A 253 -10.20 0.43 1.21
CA TYR A 253 -11.04 -0.24 0.23
C TYR A 253 -11.56 -1.55 0.82
N TYR A 254 -12.85 -1.81 0.65
CA TYR A 254 -13.45 -3.11 0.90
C TYR A 254 -14.56 -3.39 -0.13
N MET A 255 -14.69 -4.64 -0.57
CA MET A 255 -15.71 -5.07 -1.52
C MET A 255 -16.10 -6.52 -1.26
N LYS A 256 -17.40 -6.82 -1.25
CA LYS A 256 -17.89 -8.19 -1.16
C LYS A 256 -17.72 -8.89 -2.51
N THR A 257 -17.14 -10.07 -2.50
CA THR A 257 -16.96 -10.94 -3.65
C THR A 257 -17.78 -12.20 -3.45
N THR A 258 -18.70 -12.46 -4.38
CA THR A 258 -19.49 -13.69 -4.39
C THR A 258 -18.71 -14.76 -5.15
N GLU A 259 -18.48 -15.90 -4.51
CA GLU A 259 -17.98 -17.09 -5.19
C GLU A 259 -19.16 -18.05 -5.45
N GLU A 260 -19.08 -18.86 -6.51
CA GLU A 260 -20.21 -19.68 -6.98
C GLU A 260 -20.60 -20.81 -6.02
N ASP A 261 -19.69 -21.23 -5.13
CA ASP A 261 -19.84 -22.40 -4.24
C ASP A 261 -19.50 -22.12 -2.75
N SER A 262 -19.24 -20.87 -2.35
CA SER A 262 -18.86 -20.52 -0.97
C SER A 262 -19.64 -19.31 -0.42
N ASP A 263 -19.71 -19.19 0.91
CA ASP A 263 -20.10 -17.94 1.57
C ASP A 263 -19.18 -16.81 1.08
N TYR A 264 -19.74 -15.63 0.80
CA TYR A 264 -19.00 -14.53 0.17
C TYR A 264 -17.72 -14.15 0.94
N LEU A 265 -16.69 -13.75 0.20
CA LEU A 265 -15.49 -13.15 0.78
C LEU A 265 -15.58 -11.62 0.73
N VAL A 266 -14.72 -10.97 1.49
CA VAL A 266 -14.59 -9.52 1.45
C VAL A 266 -13.15 -9.19 1.10
N ASP A 267 -12.94 -8.70 -0.11
CA ASP A 267 -11.66 -8.11 -0.49
C ASP A 267 -11.48 -6.84 0.32
N HIS A 268 -10.38 -6.72 1.07
CA HIS A 268 -10.08 -5.50 1.82
C HIS A 268 -8.59 -5.14 1.76
N SER A 269 -8.29 -3.89 2.12
CA SER A 269 -6.90 -3.41 2.18
C SER A 269 -6.16 -4.04 3.36
N ILE A 270 -5.03 -4.71 3.09
CA ILE A 270 -4.18 -5.36 4.09
C ILE A 270 -3.16 -4.35 4.63
N VAL A 271 -3.65 -3.43 5.47
CA VAL A 271 -2.87 -2.31 6.01
C VAL A 271 -3.14 -2.14 7.50
N MET A 272 -2.08 -1.90 8.26
CA MET A 272 -2.12 -1.49 9.67
C MET A 272 -1.78 -0.02 9.79
N TYR A 273 -2.56 0.74 10.54
CA TYR A 273 -2.36 2.18 10.76
C TYR A 273 -1.86 2.44 12.19
N LEU A 274 -0.69 3.04 12.31
CA LEU A 274 -0.17 3.54 13.58
C LEU A 274 -0.72 4.94 13.84
N MET A 275 -1.50 5.05 14.90
CA MET A 275 -2.11 6.28 15.38
C MET A 275 -1.39 6.76 16.64
N SER A 276 -1.16 8.06 16.71
CA SER A 276 -0.56 8.72 17.86
C SER A 276 -1.51 8.71 19.08
N PRO A 277 -1.02 9.10 20.28
CA PRO A 277 -1.86 9.32 21.46
C PRO A 277 -2.92 10.42 21.28
N THR A 278 -2.85 11.23 20.22
CA THR A 278 -3.86 12.22 19.86
C THR A 278 -4.82 11.72 18.78
N MET A 279 -4.71 10.44 18.38
CA MET A 279 -5.43 9.84 17.25
C MET A 279 -5.15 10.50 15.90
N ASP A 280 -3.94 11.05 15.76
CA ASP A 280 -3.42 11.50 14.47
C ASP A 280 -2.70 10.35 13.77
N PHE A 281 -2.89 10.23 12.46
CA PHE A 281 -2.18 9.25 11.66
C PHE A 281 -0.66 9.55 11.63
N VAL A 282 0.16 8.55 11.96
CA VAL A 282 1.63 8.66 11.92
C VAL A 282 2.20 7.90 10.73
N LYS A 283 1.88 6.60 10.62
CA LYS A 283 2.45 5.73 9.58
C LYS A 283 1.57 4.53 9.30
N PHE A 284 1.63 4.00 8.09
CA PHE A 284 1.01 2.75 7.72
C PHE A 284 2.04 1.63 7.53
N PHE A 285 1.65 0.40 7.81
CA PHE A 285 2.43 -0.81 7.60
C PHE A 285 1.60 -1.80 6.78
N GLY A 286 2.12 -2.22 5.62
CA GLY A 286 1.46 -3.22 4.78
C GLY A 286 1.90 -4.65 5.09
N LYS A 287 1.28 -5.63 4.41
CA LYS A 287 1.57 -7.07 4.51
C LYS A 287 3.07 -7.45 4.46
N ASN A 288 3.84 -6.74 3.65
CA ASN A 288 5.26 -7.05 3.38
C ASN A 288 6.20 -6.86 4.58
N ASN A 289 5.71 -6.35 5.71
CA ASN A 289 6.49 -6.24 6.94
C ASN A 289 6.45 -7.58 7.70
N ASP A 290 7.62 -8.06 8.12
CA ASP A 290 7.74 -9.13 9.10
C ASP A 290 7.55 -8.58 10.53
N VAL A 291 7.53 -9.48 11.52
CA VAL A 291 7.32 -9.11 12.93
C VAL A 291 8.40 -8.14 13.41
N ASP A 292 9.66 -8.38 13.05
CA ASP A 292 10.79 -7.58 13.53
C ASP A 292 10.82 -6.20 12.88
N SER A 293 10.64 -6.10 11.55
CA SER A 293 10.57 -4.79 10.88
C SER A 293 9.34 -4.00 11.30
N LEU A 294 8.22 -4.67 11.61
CA LEU A 294 7.03 -4.03 12.17
C LEU A 294 7.33 -3.45 13.56
N ALA A 295 7.90 -4.24 14.46
CA ALA A 295 8.23 -3.81 15.82
C ALA A 295 9.27 -2.68 15.84
N ASP A 296 10.35 -2.82 15.07
CA ASP A 296 11.40 -1.81 14.94
C ASP A 296 10.88 -0.54 14.28
N GLY A 297 10.07 -0.71 13.23
CA GLY A 297 9.43 0.38 12.51
C GLY A 297 8.54 1.20 13.43
N ILE A 298 7.64 0.57 14.17
CA ILE A 298 6.77 1.26 15.14
C ILE A 298 7.60 1.93 16.23
N THR A 299 8.55 1.21 16.84
CA THR A 299 9.40 1.76 17.91
C THR A 299 10.18 3.00 17.44
N LYS A 300 10.67 2.97 16.20
CA LYS A 300 11.36 4.11 15.59
C LYS A 300 10.43 5.30 15.41
N GLU A 301 9.23 5.11 14.86
CA GLU A 301 8.27 6.21 14.69
C GLU A 301 7.87 6.82 16.04
N ILE A 302 7.62 5.98 17.06
CA ILE A 302 7.27 6.47 18.40
C ILE A 302 8.41 7.30 19.02
N LYS A 303 9.67 6.87 18.86
CA LYS A 303 10.84 7.62 19.34
C LYS A 303 11.06 8.92 18.57
N GLN A 304 10.71 8.96 17.29
CA GLN A 304 10.84 10.14 16.43
C GLN A 304 9.68 11.12 16.60
N TYR A 305 8.53 10.64 17.07
CA TYR A 305 7.36 11.45 17.39
C TYR A 305 7.65 12.38 18.56
N LYS A 306 8.25 13.53 18.25
CA LYS A 306 8.42 14.65 19.17
C LYS A 306 7.19 15.55 19.05
N LYS A 307 6.48 15.68 20.16
CA LYS A 307 5.39 16.64 20.34
C LYS A 307 5.91 18.06 20.42
#